data_AF-W9NIV7-F1
#
_entry.id   AF-W9NIV7-F1
#
_cell.length_a   1.000
_cell.length_b   1.000
_cell.length_c   1.000
_cell.angle_alpha   90.00
_cell.angle_beta   90.00
_cell.angle_gamma   90.00
#
_symmetry.space_group_name_H-M   'P 1'
#
loop_
_entity.id
_entity.type
_entity.pdbx_description
1 polymer ?
#
loop_
_entity_poly.entity_id
_entity_poly.type
_entity_poly.pdbx_seq_one_letter_code
_entity_poly.pdbx_strand_id
1 'polypeptide(L)'
;MSSLTNLDSTCDSFKGNPDLYGLGIRVGIYLQWISTWLCITFDPSSAQATHEVNSILVFAIIIATIQAAHLRTIRPVEAYIMLQFSLGFFLTSLSIVGVRLQLLGPRRIAEFLSCCYNVRHRIMESFIDQPFVRQAEEPQAEEPQAEEPQDVASISKCLRHFFFRLPLASISFLKPVNLSWSGVLWRSYIAGIVVGFNLWFWYYGINELPSGGTCVPTIFMFSRQSLEGPVKQFCTIMGVILAVVVYLLLFYLATISLRLCLFFEVCVFREIMFRYAEGIRRGAVDRFQEALQRLAPILESIEIIARAMPGLGGMNMLAPYLSADFWATPLDQIPKLSDILRLYAGLTSVGQSPDDRPPNPRPDVQVQYGHFRAIDNRYLAAC
;
A
#
# COMPACT_ATOMS: atom_id res chain seq x y z
N MET A 1 12.50 -22.69 -55.66
CA MET A 1 12.21 -22.11 -54.34
C MET A 1 12.48 -23.15 -53.24
N SER A 2 13.71 -23.64 -53.15
CA SER A 2 14.03 -24.82 -52.32
C SER A 2 15.53 -24.89 -52.05
N SER A 3 16.07 -23.83 -51.43
CA SER A 3 17.48 -23.77 -51.02
C SER A 3 17.67 -22.90 -49.77
N LEU A 4 16.83 -23.14 -48.75
CA LEU A 4 16.88 -22.53 -47.40
C LEU A 4 17.02 -23.63 -46.32
N THR A 5 17.90 -24.61 -46.56
CA THR A 5 18.23 -25.67 -45.61
C THR A 5 19.75 -25.67 -45.45
N ASN A 6 20.26 -25.51 -44.21
CA ASN A 6 21.67 -25.44 -43.80
C ASN A 6 22.26 -24.04 -43.51
N LEU A 7 21.43 -23.09 -43.06
CA LEU A 7 21.87 -22.14 -42.04
C LEU A 7 21.12 -22.46 -40.73
N ASP A 8 21.15 -23.74 -40.34
CA ASP A 8 21.10 -24.07 -38.91
C ASP A 8 22.42 -23.55 -38.32
N SER A 9 22.51 -22.23 -38.17
CA SER A 9 23.46 -21.60 -37.28
C SER A 9 23.19 -22.22 -35.93
N THR A 10 24.06 -23.14 -35.53
CA THR A 10 24.03 -23.83 -34.24
C THR A 10 24.03 -22.74 -33.18
N CYS A 11 22.84 -22.41 -32.68
CA CYS A 11 22.72 -21.50 -31.56
C CYS A 11 23.41 -22.17 -30.39
N ASP A 12 24.55 -21.60 -29.98
CA ASP A 12 25.32 -22.11 -28.86
C ASP A 12 24.40 -22.27 -27.66
N SER A 13 24.43 -23.47 -27.09
CA SER A 13 23.61 -23.82 -25.93
C SER A 13 23.76 -22.74 -24.87
N PHE A 14 22.63 -22.18 -24.46
CA PHE A 14 22.57 -21.11 -23.48
C PHE A 14 23.22 -21.57 -22.16
N LYS A 15 24.46 -21.14 -21.91
CA LYS A 15 25.13 -21.35 -20.62
C LYS A 15 24.62 -20.32 -19.62
N GLY A 16 23.67 -20.76 -18.82
CA GLY A 16 23.12 -20.02 -17.70
C GLY A 16 24.12 -19.61 -16.65
N ASN A 17 23.87 -18.48 -15.99
CA ASN A 17 24.52 -18.13 -14.75
C ASN A 17 24.00 -19.00 -13.59
N PRO A 18 24.80 -19.96 -13.07
CA PRO A 18 24.38 -20.82 -11.96
C PRO A 18 24.14 -20.04 -10.66
N ASP A 19 24.70 -18.84 -10.51
CA ASP A 19 24.58 -18.03 -9.30
C ASP A 19 23.23 -17.31 -9.22
N LEU A 20 22.55 -17.10 -10.36
CA LEU A 20 21.24 -16.45 -10.39
C LEU A 20 20.11 -17.47 -10.28
N TYR A 21 20.22 -18.58 -11.01
CA TYR A 21 19.11 -19.53 -11.12
C TYR A 21 19.56 -21.00 -11.05
N GLY A 22 20.74 -21.29 -10.51
CA GLY A 22 21.26 -22.65 -10.36
C GLY A 22 20.27 -23.60 -9.67
N LEU A 23 20.51 -24.89 -9.83
CA LEU A 23 19.60 -25.94 -9.33
C LEU A 23 19.22 -25.75 -7.86
N GLY A 24 20.19 -25.40 -7.00
CA GLY A 24 19.95 -25.16 -5.58
C GLY A 24 18.99 -24.00 -5.31
N ILE A 25 19.13 -22.88 -6.03
CA ILE A 25 18.25 -21.71 -5.88
C ILE A 25 16.82 -22.08 -6.28
N ARG A 26 16.64 -22.77 -7.42
CA ARG A 26 15.32 -23.21 -7.89
C ARG A 26 14.64 -24.14 -6.89
N VAL A 27 15.35 -25.18 -6.46
CA VAL A 27 14.84 -26.14 -5.48
C VAL A 27 14.50 -25.42 -4.17
N GLY A 28 15.34 -24.51 -3.70
CA GLY A 28 15.08 -23.68 -2.53
C GLY A 28 13.80 -22.85 -2.66
N ILE A 29 13.62 -22.15 -3.77
CA ILE A 29 12.41 -21.34 -4.03
C ILE A 29 11.15 -22.21 -4.07
N TYR A 30 11.19 -23.35 -4.75
CA TYR A 30 10.03 -24.25 -4.84
C TYR A 30 9.69 -24.89 -3.49
N LEU A 31 10.69 -25.34 -2.73
CA LEU A 31 10.47 -25.85 -1.38
C LEU A 31 9.91 -24.76 -0.46
N GLN A 32 10.39 -23.53 -0.61
CA GLN A 32 9.88 -22.39 0.14
C GLN A 32 8.42 -22.08 -0.22
N TRP A 33 8.04 -22.13 -1.51
CA TRP A 33 6.65 -21.99 -1.95
C TRP A 33 5.75 -23.07 -1.35
N ILE A 34 6.16 -24.33 -1.44
CA ILE A 34 5.39 -25.46 -0.90
C ILE A 34 5.27 -25.33 0.62
N SER A 35 6.38 -25.08 1.32
CA SER A 35 6.40 -24.89 2.78
C SER A 35 5.46 -23.76 3.21
N THR A 36 5.50 -22.63 2.51
CA THR A 36 4.61 -21.51 2.79
C THR A 36 3.15 -21.86 2.53
N TRP A 37 2.88 -22.54 1.42
CA TRP A 37 1.53 -22.96 1.10
C TRP A 37 0.98 -23.94 2.15
N LEU A 38 1.80 -24.87 2.62
CA LEU A 38 1.44 -25.79 3.71
C LEU A 38 1.22 -25.02 5.02
N CYS A 39 2.10 -24.10 5.41
CA CYS A 39 1.91 -23.27 6.61
C CYS A 39 0.60 -22.48 6.54
N ILE A 40 0.34 -21.78 5.42
CA ILE A 40 -0.91 -21.03 5.24
C ILE A 40 -2.15 -21.92 5.36
N THR A 41 -2.06 -23.17 4.91
CA THR A 41 -3.19 -24.11 4.90
C THR A 41 -3.41 -24.77 6.25
N PHE A 42 -2.36 -25.21 6.93
CA PHE A 42 -2.44 -26.03 8.14
C PHE A 42 -2.24 -25.24 9.43
N ASP A 43 -1.43 -24.18 9.41
CA ASP A 43 -1.16 -23.33 10.56
C ASP A 43 -1.06 -21.84 10.16
N PRO A 44 -2.22 -21.20 9.96
CA PRO A 44 -2.26 -19.77 9.63
C PRO A 44 -1.73 -18.88 10.76
N SER A 45 -1.58 -19.40 11.98
CA SER A 45 -1.03 -18.64 13.11
C SER A 45 0.48 -18.41 12.96
N SER A 46 1.21 -19.42 12.50
CA SER A 46 2.65 -19.36 12.22
C SER A 46 3.00 -18.77 10.85
N ALA A 47 2.03 -18.61 9.96
CA ALA A 47 2.25 -18.15 8.59
C ALA A 47 2.92 -16.76 8.49
N GLN A 48 2.81 -15.92 9.52
CA GLN A 48 3.46 -14.60 9.57
C GLN A 48 4.98 -14.73 9.41
N ALA A 49 5.62 -15.61 10.20
CA ALA A 49 7.08 -15.78 10.16
C ALA A 49 7.53 -16.22 8.75
N THR A 50 6.76 -17.10 8.10
CA THR A 50 7.06 -17.53 6.74
C THR A 50 6.92 -16.39 5.72
N HIS A 51 5.93 -15.51 5.88
CA HIS A 51 5.79 -14.33 5.02
C HIS A 51 6.97 -13.37 5.17
N GLU A 52 7.52 -13.19 6.37
CA GLU A 52 8.68 -12.33 6.61
C GLU A 52 9.92 -12.87 5.88
N VAL A 53 10.23 -14.16 6.04
CA VAL A 53 11.34 -14.84 5.34
C VAL A 53 11.16 -14.74 3.81
N ASN A 54 9.96 -14.99 3.30
CA ASN A 54 9.68 -14.86 1.87
C ASN A 54 9.87 -13.44 1.35
N SER A 55 9.50 -12.43 2.15
CA SER A 55 9.63 -11.03 1.74
C SER A 55 11.10 -10.64 1.62
N ILE A 56 11.94 -11.09 2.58
CA ILE A 56 13.40 -10.90 2.53
C ILE A 56 13.99 -11.61 1.30
N LEU A 57 13.56 -12.84 1.04
CA LEU A 57 14.02 -13.61 -0.12
C LEU A 57 13.67 -12.93 -1.45
N VAL A 58 12.42 -12.48 -1.62
CA VAL A 58 12.00 -11.75 -2.83
C VAL A 58 12.76 -10.44 -2.97
N PHE A 59 12.98 -9.71 -1.87
CA PHE A 59 13.77 -8.49 -1.87
C PHE A 59 15.22 -8.77 -2.31
N ALA A 60 15.86 -9.82 -1.81
CA ALA A 60 17.19 -10.21 -2.23
C ALA A 60 17.26 -10.59 -3.71
N ILE A 61 16.30 -11.38 -4.20
CA ILE A 61 16.20 -11.78 -5.62
C ILE A 61 16.07 -10.55 -6.52
N ILE A 62 15.16 -9.61 -6.20
CA ILE A 62 14.92 -8.46 -7.06
C ILE A 62 16.11 -7.49 -7.06
N ILE A 63 16.77 -7.26 -5.91
CA ILE A 63 17.97 -6.42 -5.84
C ILE A 63 19.14 -7.05 -6.63
N ALA A 64 19.38 -8.36 -6.47
CA ALA A 64 20.40 -9.07 -7.23
C ALA A 64 20.12 -9.00 -8.75
N THR A 65 18.84 -9.11 -9.14
CA THR A 65 18.43 -9.02 -10.55
C THR A 65 18.66 -7.61 -11.11
N ILE A 66 18.29 -6.56 -10.35
CA ILE A 66 18.54 -5.16 -10.72
C ILE A 66 20.04 -4.89 -10.86
N GLN A 67 20.84 -5.37 -9.91
CA GLN A 67 22.29 -5.19 -9.94
C GLN A 67 22.93 -5.91 -11.14
N ALA A 68 22.53 -7.15 -11.42
CA ALA A 68 23.03 -7.90 -12.57
C ALA A 68 22.57 -7.30 -13.90
N ALA A 69 21.37 -6.72 -13.94
CA ALA A 69 20.86 -5.96 -15.09
C ALA A 69 21.67 -4.68 -15.32
N HIS A 70 21.93 -3.91 -14.27
CA HIS A 70 22.74 -2.70 -14.33
C HIS A 70 24.18 -2.98 -14.79
N LEU A 71 24.79 -4.07 -14.29
CA LEU A 71 26.12 -4.51 -14.72
C LEU A 71 26.14 -5.20 -16.09
N ARG A 72 24.98 -5.37 -16.72
CA ARG A 72 24.80 -6.09 -18.00
C ARG A 72 25.41 -7.51 -17.97
N THR A 73 25.41 -8.16 -16.81
CA THR A 73 25.89 -9.54 -16.64
C THR A 73 24.75 -10.57 -16.76
N ILE A 74 23.50 -10.12 -16.66
CA ILE A 74 22.31 -10.95 -16.81
C ILE A 74 21.78 -10.93 -18.24
N ARG A 75 21.34 -12.08 -18.74
CA ARG A 75 20.66 -12.21 -20.04
C ARG A 75 19.14 -12.04 -19.88
N PRO A 76 18.40 -11.62 -20.92
CA PRO A 76 16.96 -11.38 -20.81
C PRO A 76 16.16 -12.57 -20.25
N VAL A 77 16.50 -13.80 -20.65
CA VAL A 77 15.84 -15.02 -20.17
C VAL A 77 16.06 -15.28 -18.68
N GLU A 78 17.21 -14.90 -18.13
CA GLU A 78 17.51 -15.06 -16.70
C GLU A 78 16.73 -14.02 -15.90
N ALA A 79 16.72 -12.76 -16.36
CA ALA A 79 15.93 -11.69 -15.77
C ALA A 79 14.43 -12.04 -15.75
N TYR A 80 13.93 -12.63 -16.84
CA TYR A 80 12.57 -13.15 -16.91
C TYR A 80 12.29 -14.22 -15.84
N ILE A 81 13.17 -15.22 -15.68
CA ILE A 81 13.02 -16.27 -14.66
C ILE A 81 13.00 -15.67 -13.24
N MET A 82 13.92 -14.74 -12.95
CA MET A 82 13.99 -14.08 -11.65
C MET A 82 12.74 -13.22 -11.36
N LEU A 83 12.21 -12.57 -12.39
CA LEU A 83 10.92 -11.87 -12.33
C LEU A 83 9.77 -12.83 -12.06
N GLN A 84 9.72 -14.00 -12.71
CA GLN A 84 8.69 -15.01 -12.46
C GLN A 84 8.75 -15.57 -11.03
N PHE A 85 9.94 -15.77 -10.46
CA PHE A 85 10.06 -16.13 -9.05
C PHE A 85 9.49 -15.03 -8.15
N SER A 86 9.89 -13.78 -8.38
CA SER A 86 9.42 -12.64 -7.59
C SER A 86 7.89 -12.45 -7.67
N LEU A 87 7.33 -12.48 -8.88
CA LEU A 87 5.88 -12.35 -9.11
C LEU A 87 5.11 -13.57 -8.59
N GLY A 88 5.66 -14.77 -8.75
CA GLY A 88 5.09 -16.01 -8.25
C GLY A 88 4.90 -15.99 -6.74
N PHE A 89 5.84 -15.41 -5.98
CA PHE A 89 5.65 -15.18 -4.56
C PHE A 89 4.42 -14.29 -4.28
N PHE A 90 4.20 -13.19 -4.99
CA PHE A 90 3.03 -12.33 -4.75
C PHE A 90 1.70 -12.97 -5.13
N LEU A 91 1.67 -13.78 -6.20
CA LEU A 91 0.47 -14.49 -6.63
C LEU A 91 0.12 -15.65 -5.70
N THR A 92 1.12 -16.32 -5.14
CA THR A 92 0.92 -17.49 -4.30
C THR A 92 1.06 -17.13 -2.82
N SER A 93 2.24 -16.85 -2.34
CA SER A 93 2.57 -16.80 -0.92
C SER A 93 2.37 -15.43 -0.26
N LEU A 94 2.76 -14.34 -0.91
CA LEU A 94 2.76 -12.97 -0.41
C LEU A 94 1.51 -12.25 -0.92
N SER A 95 0.34 -12.59 -0.39
CA SER A 95 -0.84 -11.80 -0.70
C SER A 95 -0.63 -10.38 -0.17
N ILE A 96 -0.61 -9.40 -1.08
CA ILE A 96 -0.24 -8.00 -0.80
C ILE A 96 -1.07 -7.42 0.36
N VAL A 97 -2.35 -7.85 0.48
CA VAL A 97 -3.25 -7.46 1.57
C VAL A 97 -3.82 -8.68 2.31
N GLY A 98 -3.18 -9.85 2.22
CA GLY A 98 -3.72 -11.06 2.87
C GLY A 98 -4.99 -11.64 2.23
N VAL A 99 -5.46 -11.09 1.10
CA VAL A 99 -6.65 -11.50 0.35
C VAL A 99 -6.68 -13.02 0.10
N ARG A 100 -5.54 -13.69 -0.10
CA ARG A 100 -5.50 -15.15 -0.30
C ARG A 100 -5.96 -15.94 0.94
N LEU A 101 -5.63 -15.48 2.15
CA LEU A 101 -6.13 -16.09 3.40
C LEU A 101 -7.66 -15.93 3.53
N GLN A 102 -8.26 -14.98 2.79
CA GLN A 102 -9.70 -14.76 2.76
C GLN A 102 -10.37 -15.53 1.62
N LEU A 103 -9.75 -15.61 0.44
CA LEU A 103 -10.29 -16.30 -0.74
C LEU A 103 -10.38 -17.81 -0.61
N LEU A 104 -9.61 -18.46 0.28
CA LEU A 104 -9.66 -19.92 0.41
C LEU A 104 -10.89 -20.44 1.20
N GLY A 105 -11.70 -19.55 1.80
CA GLY A 105 -12.92 -19.92 2.52
C GLY A 105 -14.19 -19.40 1.82
N PRO A 106 -15.18 -20.25 1.46
CA PRO A 106 -16.40 -19.81 0.76
C PRO A 106 -17.18 -18.74 1.55
N ARG A 107 -17.19 -18.83 2.88
CA ARG A 107 -17.83 -17.84 3.77
C ARG A 107 -17.17 -16.46 3.70
N ARG A 108 -15.84 -16.41 3.62
CA ARG A 108 -15.06 -15.17 3.58
C ARG A 108 -15.15 -14.48 2.22
N ILE A 109 -15.27 -15.25 1.13
CA ILE A 109 -15.57 -14.69 -0.20
C ILE A 109 -16.90 -13.93 -0.16
N ALA A 110 -17.94 -14.48 0.45
CA ALA A 110 -19.24 -13.81 0.54
C ALA A 110 -19.14 -12.51 1.36
N GLU A 111 -18.39 -12.50 2.46
CA GLU A 111 -18.12 -11.30 3.26
C GLU A 111 -17.33 -10.25 2.46
N PHE A 112 -16.29 -10.65 1.73
CA PHE A 112 -15.51 -9.78 0.86
C PHE A 112 -16.36 -9.19 -0.28
N LEU A 113 -17.14 -10.02 -0.98
CA LEU A 113 -18.01 -9.56 -2.06
C LEU A 113 -19.10 -8.63 -1.55
N SER A 114 -19.70 -8.92 -0.39
CA SER A 114 -20.65 -8.03 0.28
C SER A 114 -19.99 -6.69 0.64
N CYS A 115 -18.74 -6.71 1.12
CA CYS A 115 -17.99 -5.49 1.38
C CYS A 115 -17.71 -4.71 0.09
N CYS A 116 -17.20 -5.35 -0.97
CA CYS A 116 -16.97 -4.73 -2.27
C CYS A 116 -18.26 -4.14 -2.85
N TYR A 117 -19.38 -4.86 -2.71
CA TYR A 117 -20.70 -4.36 -3.09
C TYR A 117 -21.08 -3.11 -2.30
N ASN A 118 -20.92 -3.10 -0.98
CA ASN A 118 -21.21 -1.95 -0.13
C ASN A 118 -20.29 -0.75 -0.42
N VAL A 119 -19.00 -0.98 -0.69
CA VAL A 119 -18.04 0.07 -1.06
C VAL A 119 -18.42 0.65 -2.42
N ARG A 120 -18.68 -0.21 -3.42
CA ARG A 120 -19.15 0.21 -4.73
C ARG A 120 -20.46 0.99 -4.63
N HIS A 121 -21.41 0.54 -3.81
CA HIS A 121 -22.69 1.20 -3.60
C HIS A 121 -22.50 2.61 -3.05
N ARG A 122 -21.70 2.78 -1.99
CA ARG A 122 -21.40 4.10 -1.42
C ARG A 122 -20.70 5.03 -2.41
N ILE A 123 -19.78 4.48 -3.21
CA ILE A 123 -19.12 5.26 -4.28
C ILE A 123 -20.17 5.68 -5.31
N MET A 124 -21.06 4.78 -5.73
CA MET A 124 -22.07 5.08 -6.74
C MET A 124 -23.13 6.07 -6.22
N GLU A 125 -23.55 5.96 -4.96
CA GLU A 125 -24.42 6.95 -4.30
C GLU A 125 -23.76 8.33 -4.25
N SER A 126 -22.47 8.41 -3.90
CA SER A 126 -21.78 9.71 -3.88
C SER A 126 -21.59 10.34 -5.27
N PHE A 127 -21.65 9.53 -6.34
CA PHE A 127 -21.72 10.00 -7.72
C PHE A 127 -23.13 10.46 -8.12
N ILE A 128 -24.17 9.72 -7.73
CA ILE A 128 -25.57 10.01 -8.10
C ILE A 128 -26.09 11.25 -7.34
N ASP A 129 -25.72 11.40 -6.07
CA ASP A 129 -26.18 12.50 -5.22
C ASP A 129 -25.41 13.81 -5.43
N GLN A 130 -24.41 13.87 -6.31
CA GLN A 130 -24.01 15.17 -6.84
C GLN A 130 -25.10 15.59 -7.81
N PRO A 131 -25.98 16.57 -7.46
CA PRO A 131 -26.84 17.14 -8.46
C PRO A 131 -25.91 17.61 -9.55
N PHE A 132 -25.98 16.95 -10.70
CA PHE A 132 -25.51 17.50 -11.95
C PHE A 132 -26.43 18.71 -12.13
N VAL A 133 -26.06 19.81 -11.47
CA VAL A 133 -26.70 21.09 -11.59
C VAL A 133 -26.64 21.30 -13.08
N ARG A 134 -27.80 21.10 -13.74
CA ARG A 134 -28.03 21.61 -15.07
C ARG A 134 -27.64 23.07 -14.92
N GLN A 135 -26.45 23.42 -15.38
CA GLN A 135 -26.23 24.74 -15.94
C GLN A 135 -27.27 24.79 -17.06
N ALA A 136 -28.49 25.17 -16.69
CA ALA A 136 -29.46 25.67 -17.62
C ALA A 136 -28.72 26.82 -18.27
N GLU A 137 -28.43 26.63 -19.55
CA GLU A 137 -27.76 27.57 -20.43
C GLU A 137 -28.37 28.95 -20.19
N GLU A 138 -27.69 29.78 -19.40
CA GLU A 138 -27.77 31.21 -19.63
C GLU A 138 -26.97 31.42 -20.91
N PRO A 139 -27.58 31.92 -21.99
CA PRO A 139 -26.90 32.15 -23.26
C PRO A 139 -25.89 33.28 -23.06
N GLN A 140 -24.69 32.93 -22.60
CA GLN A 140 -23.55 33.83 -22.54
C GLN A 140 -22.84 33.77 -23.89
N ALA A 141 -22.66 34.96 -24.47
CA ALA A 141 -22.00 35.18 -25.74
C ALA A 141 -20.62 34.49 -25.76
N GLU A 142 -20.38 33.71 -26.81
CA GLU A 142 -19.17 32.93 -27.07
C GLU A 142 -17.91 33.78 -26.94
N GLU A 143 -17.21 33.64 -25.82
CA GLU A 143 -15.79 33.92 -25.73
C GLU A 143 -15.07 32.58 -25.92
N PRO A 144 -14.10 32.46 -26.85
CA PRO A 144 -13.42 31.20 -27.16
C PRO A 144 -12.52 30.79 -25.99
N GLN A 145 -13.13 30.16 -24.98
CA GLN A 145 -12.42 29.53 -23.89
C GLN A 145 -11.85 28.22 -24.40
N ALA A 146 -10.53 28.07 -24.25
CA ALA A 146 -9.82 26.84 -24.52
C ALA A 146 -10.51 25.70 -23.77
N GLU A 147 -11.07 24.75 -24.51
CA GLU A 147 -11.67 23.52 -23.98
C GLU A 147 -10.60 22.77 -23.16
N GLU A 148 -10.57 23.04 -21.86
CA GLU A 148 -9.82 22.22 -20.93
C GLU A 148 -10.53 20.85 -20.89
N PRO A 149 -9.82 19.73 -21.12
CA PRO A 149 -10.46 18.43 -21.27
C PRO A 149 -11.20 18.05 -19.99
N GLN A 150 -12.53 18.16 -20.05
CA GLN A 150 -13.49 17.98 -18.96
C GLN A 150 -13.33 16.62 -18.24
N ASP A 151 -12.78 15.62 -18.96
CA ASP A 151 -12.47 14.30 -18.43
C ASP A 151 -11.39 14.30 -17.33
N VAL A 152 -10.38 15.18 -17.43
CA VAL A 152 -9.25 15.19 -16.47
C VAL A 152 -9.70 15.73 -15.11
N ALA A 153 -10.54 16.77 -15.10
CA ALA A 153 -11.07 17.37 -13.88
C ALA A 153 -11.98 16.37 -13.12
N SER A 154 -12.82 15.63 -13.85
CA SER A 154 -13.70 14.60 -13.28
C SER A 154 -12.91 13.46 -12.63
N ILE A 155 -11.88 12.95 -13.32
CA ILE A 155 -10.99 11.90 -12.80
C ILE A 155 -10.24 12.39 -11.56
N SER A 156 -9.70 13.62 -11.58
CA SER A 156 -9.00 14.21 -10.43
C SER A 156 -9.89 14.34 -9.20
N LYS A 157 -11.14 14.78 -9.38
CA LYS A 157 -12.12 14.90 -8.30
C LYS A 157 -12.47 13.53 -7.70
N CYS A 158 -12.66 12.52 -8.56
CA CYS A 158 -12.90 11.14 -8.17
C CYS A 158 -11.74 10.57 -7.34
N LEU A 159 -10.51 10.68 -7.85
CA LEU A 159 -9.31 10.18 -7.17
C LEU A 159 -9.14 10.89 -5.81
N ARG A 160 -9.35 12.20 -5.75
CA ARG A 160 -9.27 12.95 -4.49
C ARG A 160 -10.31 12.48 -3.48
N HIS A 161 -11.54 12.19 -3.91
CA HIS A 161 -12.55 11.67 -3.00
C HIS A 161 -12.17 10.27 -2.49
N PHE A 162 -11.73 9.39 -3.39
CA PHE A 162 -11.37 8.02 -3.05
C PHE A 162 -10.18 7.96 -2.08
N PHE A 163 -9.09 8.69 -2.36
CA PHE A 163 -7.89 8.61 -1.54
C PHE A 163 -7.98 9.32 -0.20
N PHE A 164 -8.76 10.41 -0.12
CA PHE A 164 -8.77 11.22 1.09
C PHE A 164 -9.91 10.89 2.06
N ARG A 165 -10.98 10.21 1.62
CA ARG A 165 -12.15 9.90 2.48
C ARG A 165 -12.36 8.43 2.80
N LEU A 166 -11.54 7.50 2.28
CA LEU A 166 -11.70 6.11 2.66
C LEU A 166 -11.30 5.93 4.14
N PRO A 167 -12.23 5.56 5.04
CA PRO A 167 -11.86 5.36 6.43
C PRO A 167 -10.98 4.12 6.54
N LEU A 168 -9.91 4.20 7.35
CA LEU A 168 -9.00 3.08 7.68
C LEU A 168 -9.76 1.83 8.14
N ALA A 169 -10.90 2.00 8.82
CA ALA A 169 -11.80 0.93 9.24
C ALA A 169 -12.33 0.09 8.06
N SER A 170 -12.43 0.68 6.86
CA SER A 170 -12.86 -0.03 5.65
C SER A 170 -11.77 -0.93 5.08
N ILE A 171 -10.55 -0.90 5.60
CA ILE A 171 -9.44 -1.73 5.09
C ILE A 171 -8.84 -2.59 6.20
N SER A 172 -9.10 -2.25 7.46
CA SER A 172 -8.70 -3.07 8.61
C SER A 172 -9.23 -4.50 8.52
N PHE A 173 -10.37 -4.74 7.86
CA PHE A 173 -10.91 -6.08 7.63
C PHE A 173 -10.08 -6.92 6.67
N LEU A 174 -9.34 -6.30 5.74
CA LEU A 174 -8.49 -7.02 4.78
C LEU A 174 -7.24 -7.57 5.47
N LYS A 175 -6.78 -6.89 6.52
CA LYS A 175 -5.62 -7.29 7.29
C LYS A 175 -5.97 -8.43 8.25
N PRO A 176 -5.33 -9.62 8.16
CA PRO A 176 -5.42 -10.64 9.19
C PRO A 176 -4.94 -10.08 10.53
N VAL A 177 -5.59 -10.49 11.63
CA VAL A 177 -5.28 -10.00 12.98
C VAL A 177 -3.81 -10.17 13.33
N ASN A 178 -3.15 -11.21 12.80
CA ASN A 178 -1.77 -11.54 13.13
C ASN A 178 -0.74 -10.80 12.26
N LEU A 179 -1.14 -10.00 11.29
CA LEU A 179 -0.18 -9.34 10.41
C LEU A 179 0.29 -8.03 11.05
N SER A 180 1.54 -7.62 10.84
CA SER A 180 1.99 -6.26 11.21
C SER A 180 1.69 -5.26 10.09
N TRP A 181 1.29 -4.03 10.42
CA TRP A 181 1.12 -2.97 9.40
C TRP A 181 2.45 -2.58 8.76
N SER A 182 3.55 -2.60 9.52
CA SER A 182 4.91 -2.43 9.00
C SER A 182 5.27 -3.51 7.97
N GLY A 183 4.90 -4.77 8.23
CA GLY A 183 5.09 -5.87 7.28
C GLY A 183 4.23 -5.73 6.02
N VAL A 184 3.03 -5.14 6.11
CA VAL A 184 2.22 -4.78 4.93
C VAL A 184 2.90 -3.69 4.10
N LEU A 185 3.38 -2.63 4.75
CA LEU A 185 4.12 -1.55 4.07
C LEU A 185 5.38 -2.09 3.38
N TRP A 186 6.18 -2.86 4.10
CA TRP A 186 7.40 -3.49 3.57
C TRP A 186 7.11 -4.36 2.33
N ARG A 187 6.13 -5.26 2.40
CA ARG A 187 5.77 -6.12 1.27
C ARG A 187 5.19 -5.34 0.10
N SER A 188 4.37 -4.33 0.37
CA SER A 188 3.81 -3.48 -0.68
C SER A 188 4.93 -2.72 -1.40
N TYR A 189 5.93 -2.24 -0.65
CA TYR A 189 7.09 -1.58 -1.22
C TYR A 189 7.91 -2.52 -2.12
N ILE A 190 8.20 -3.74 -1.65
CA ILE A 190 8.87 -4.77 -2.47
C ILE A 190 8.04 -5.08 -3.73
N ALA A 191 6.72 -5.20 -3.61
CA ALA A 191 5.84 -5.41 -4.75
C ALA A 191 5.97 -4.27 -5.77
N GLY A 192 6.01 -3.01 -5.30
CA GLY A 192 6.24 -1.84 -6.16
C GLY A 192 7.56 -1.87 -6.91
N ILE A 193 8.65 -2.32 -6.25
CA ILE A 193 9.95 -2.51 -6.90
C ILE A 193 9.88 -3.59 -7.97
N VAL A 194 9.32 -4.77 -7.63
CA VAL A 194 9.20 -5.90 -8.57
C VAL A 194 8.38 -5.50 -9.80
N VAL A 195 7.27 -4.81 -9.59
CA VAL A 195 6.39 -4.32 -10.65
C VAL A 195 7.06 -3.25 -11.50
N GLY A 196 7.77 -2.31 -10.88
CA GLY A 196 8.54 -1.28 -11.58
C GLY A 196 9.64 -1.89 -12.45
N PHE A 197 10.37 -2.86 -11.90
CA PHE A 197 11.39 -3.60 -12.66
C PHE A 197 10.76 -4.45 -13.78
N ASN A 198 9.61 -5.06 -13.55
CA ASN A 198 8.87 -5.80 -14.60
C ASN A 198 8.47 -4.87 -15.75
N LEU A 199 7.95 -3.68 -15.47
CA LEU A 199 7.66 -2.68 -16.50
C LEU A 199 8.93 -2.28 -17.25
N TRP A 200 9.99 -1.90 -16.53
CA TRP A 200 11.28 -1.54 -17.15
C TRP A 200 11.80 -2.67 -18.06
N PHE A 201 11.75 -3.91 -17.59
CA PHE A 201 12.23 -5.08 -18.33
C PHE A 201 11.49 -5.25 -19.66
N TRP A 202 10.16 -5.16 -19.67
CA TRP A 202 9.38 -5.38 -20.89
C TRP A 202 9.42 -4.22 -21.87
N TYR A 203 9.49 -2.98 -21.39
CA TYR A 203 9.57 -1.79 -22.25
C TYR A 203 10.99 -1.53 -22.78
N TYR A 204 12.01 -1.69 -21.94
CA TYR A 204 13.39 -1.29 -22.24
C TYR A 204 14.38 -2.45 -22.08
N GLY A 205 14.38 -3.12 -20.92
CA GLY A 205 15.43 -4.06 -20.53
C GLY A 205 15.60 -5.25 -21.50
N ILE A 206 14.51 -5.76 -22.09
CA ILE A 206 14.57 -6.90 -23.02
C ILE A 206 15.42 -6.60 -24.26
N ASN A 207 15.47 -5.34 -24.70
CA ASN A 207 16.24 -4.90 -25.86
C ASN A 207 17.66 -4.43 -25.48
N GLU A 208 17.86 -3.98 -24.23
CA GLU A 208 19.14 -3.42 -23.77
C GLU A 208 20.10 -4.48 -23.21
N LEU A 209 19.56 -5.54 -22.62
CA LEU A 209 20.36 -6.62 -22.06
C LEU A 209 21.05 -7.45 -23.17
N PRO A 210 22.26 -7.99 -22.91
CA PRO A 210 23.02 -8.71 -23.93
C PRO A 210 22.29 -9.99 -24.37
N SER A 211 21.67 -9.93 -25.54
CA SER A 211 21.24 -11.09 -26.32
C SER A 211 22.50 -11.73 -26.89
N GLY A 212 22.94 -12.86 -26.30
CA GLY A 212 24.21 -13.53 -26.58
C GLY A 212 24.36 -14.15 -27.98
N GLY A 213 23.97 -13.45 -29.04
CA GLY A 213 24.06 -13.87 -30.44
C GLY A 213 22.82 -13.45 -31.24
N THR A 214 22.76 -13.86 -32.52
CA THR A 214 21.60 -13.71 -33.43
C THR A 214 20.41 -14.61 -33.06
N CYS A 215 20.53 -15.37 -31.98
CA CYS A 215 19.54 -16.35 -31.57
C CYS A 215 18.43 -15.70 -30.74
N VAL A 216 17.19 -15.90 -31.17
CA VAL A 216 16.01 -15.41 -30.47
C VAL A 216 15.87 -16.17 -29.14
N PRO A 217 15.82 -15.48 -27.99
CA PRO A 217 15.71 -16.13 -26.71
C PRO A 217 14.32 -16.80 -26.59
N THR A 218 14.31 -18.13 -26.47
CA THR A 218 13.07 -18.90 -26.32
C THR A 218 12.95 -19.51 -24.93
N ILE A 219 11.76 -19.41 -24.36
CA ILE A 219 11.39 -20.05 -23.10
C ILE A 219 10.48 -21.25 -23.37
N PHE A 220 10.55 -22.24 -22.48
CA PHE A 220 9.65 -23.39 -22.49
C PHE A 220 8.83 -23.37 -21.21
N MET A 221 7.50 -23.20 -21.36
CA MET A 221 6.56 -23.35 -20.25
C MET A 221 5.61 -24.51 -20.53
N PHE A 222 4.90 -24.45 -21.66
CA PHE A 222 4.09 -25.56 -22.21
C PHE A 222 4.38 -25.84 -23.68
N SER A 223 4.93 -24.84 -24.38
CA SER A 223 5.44 -24.93 -25.74
C SER A 223 6.63 -23.99 -25.88
N ARG A 224 7.39 -24.13 -26.97
CA ARG A 224 8.49 -23.21 -27.29
C ARG A 224 7.90 -21.85 -27.60
N GLN A 225 8.15 -20.88 -26.74
CA GLN A 225 7.67 -19.51 -26.89
C GLN A 225 8.85 -18.58 -27.08
N SER A 226 8.80 -17.74 -28.11
CA SER A 226 9.73 -16.62 -28.24
C SER A 226 9.43 -15.61 -27.14
N LEU A 227 10.47 -15.06 -26.51
CA LEU A 227 10.33 -13.90 -25.62
C LEU A 227 9.94 -12.63 -26.39
N GLU A 228 10.05 -12.65 -27.72
CA GLU A 228 9.59 -11.58 -28.60
C GLU A 228 8.17 -11.84 -29.12
N GLY A 229 7.47 -10.77 -29.52
CA GLY A 229 6.14 -10.86 -30.13
C GLY A 229 5.00 -10.99 -29.09
N PRO A 230 4.06 -11.95 -29.25
CA PRO A 230 2.84 -12.01 -28.43
C PRO A 230 3.09 -12.15 -26.92
N VAL A 231 4.12 -12.89 -26.52
CA VAL A 231 4.46 -13.04 -25.09
C VAL A 231 4.91 -11.73 -24.48
N LYS A 232 5.79 -10.97 -25.17
CA LYS A 232 6.19 -9.63 -24.77
C LYS A 232 4.97 -8.72 -24.61
N GLN A 233 4.07 -8.72 -25.60
CA GLN A 233 2.87 -7.90 -25.54
C GLN A 233 1.96 -8.28 -24.36
N PHE A 234 1.70 -9.58 -24.16
CA PHE A 234 0.92 -10.09 -23.04
C PHE A 234 1.53 -9.68 -21.69
N CYS A 235 2.83 -9.92 -21.49
CA CYS A 235 3.51 -9.58 -20.24
C CYS A 235 3.60 -8.07 -20.01
N THR A 236 3.68 -7.26 -21.07
CA THR A 236 3.63 -5.79 -20.99
C THR A 236 2.25 -5.34 -20.50
N ILE A 237 1.17 -5.83 -21.11
CA ILE A 237 -0.22 -5.50 -20.71
C ILE A 237 -0.47 -5.93 -19.27
N MET A 238 -0.12 -7.17 -18.91
CA MET A 238 -0.26 -7.66 -17.54
C MET A 238 0.59 -6.86 -16.55
N GLY A 239 1.78 -6.42 -16.96
CA GLY A 239 2.64 -5.55 -16.16
C GLY A 239 2.00 -4.20 -15.86
N VAL A 240 1.35 -3.58 -16.85
CA VAL A 240 0.62 -2.31 -16.67
C VAL A 240 -0.58 -2.48 -15.73
N ILE A 241 -1.38 -3.53 -15.93
CA ILE A 241 -2.52 -3.83 -15.06
C ILE A 241 -2.05 -4.00 -13.61
N LEU A 242 -0.99 -4.80 -13.41
CA LEU A 242 -0.41 -5.02 -12.09
C LEU A 242 0.15 -3.72 -11.49
N ALA A 243 0.78 -2.87 -12.29
CA ALA A 243 1.29 -1.57 -11.86
C ALA A 243 0.21 -0.62 -11.39
N VAL A 244 -0.91 -0.54 -12.12
CA VAL A 244 -2.06 0.27 -11.67
C VAL A 244 -2.52 -0.22 -10.30
N VAL A 245 -2.76 -1.52 -10.12
CA VAL A 245 -3.24 -2.06 -8.83
C VAL A 245 -2.24 -1.83 -7.70
N VAL A 246 -0.96 -2.15 -7.91
CA VAL A 246 0.08 -2.06 -6.87
C VAL A 246 0.43 -0.62 -6.54
N TYR A 247 0.55 0.27 -7.52
CA TYR A 247 0.88 1.67 -7.25
C TYR A 247 -0.28 2.46 -6.66
N LEU A 248 -1.54 2.16 -7.01
CA LEU A 248 -2.69 2.75 -6.32
C LEU A 248 -2.70 2.34 -4.83
N LEU A 249 -2.43 1.06 -4.54
CA LEU A 249 -2.32 0.59 -3.16
C LEU A 249 -1.14 1.24 -2.42
N LEU A 250 0.04 1.33 -3.05
CA LEU A 250 1.21 1.97 -2.47
C LEU A 250 0.96 3.46 -2.18
N PHE A 251 0.36 4.17 -3.12
CA PHE A 251 0.00 5.57 -2.94
C PHE A 251 -0.97 5.75 -1.77
N TYR A 252 -1.97 4.87 -1.67
CA TYR A 252 -2.92 4.87 -0.56
C TYR A 252 -2.22 4.60 0.79
N LEU A 253 -1.39 3.57 0.86
CA LEU A 253 -0.61 3.24 2.06
C LEU A 253 0.35 4.36 2.45
N ALA A 254 1.04 4.98 1.49
CA ALA A 254 1.91 6.13 1.72
C ALA A 254 1.12 7.32 2.28
N THR A 255 -0.09 7.58 1.77
CA THR A 255 -0.98 8.63 2.26
C THR A 255 -1.38 8.38 3.72
N ILE A 256 -1.74 7.14 4.08
CA ILE A 256 -2.00 6.78 5.48
C ILE A 256 -0.76 6.96 6.34
N SER A 257 0.40 6.45 5.90
CA SER A 257 1.64 6.56 6.64
C SER A 257 2.03 8.02 6.89
N LEU A 258 1.86 8.88 5.89
CA LEU A 258 2.07 10.32 6.02
C LEU A 258 1.12 10.94 7.05
N ARG A 259 -0.18 10.63 7.00
CA ARG A 259 -1.16 11.11 7.99
C ARG A 259 -0.78 10.69 9.41
N LEU A 260 -0.40 9.42 9.60
CA LEU A 260 0.03 8.90 10.90
C LEU A 260 1.33 9.58 11.38
N CYS A 261 2.25 9.87 10.46
CA CYS A 261 3.49 10.59 10.76
C CYS A 261 3.19 12.02 11.21
N LEU A 262 2.36 12.76 10.47
CA LEU A 262 1.95 14.11 10.83
C LEU A 262 1.20 14.14 12.17
N PHE A 263 0.32 13.17 12.41
CA PHE A 263 -0.36 13.04 13.71
C PHE A 263 0.64 12.85 14.85
N PHE A 264 1.63 11.98 14.65
CA PHE A 264 2.67 11.73 15.63
C PHE A 264 3.49 13.00 15.91
N GLU A 265 3.89 13.73 14.87
CA GLU A 265 4.61 15.00 14.99
C GLU A 265 3.81 16.04 15.77
N VAL A 266 2.50 16.18 15.49
CA VAL A 266 1.62 17.09 16.24
C VAL A 266 1.54 16.69 17.71
N CYS A 267 1.37 15.40 18.01
CA CYS A 267 1.32 14.90 19.38
C CYS A 267 2.62 15.18 20.13
N VAL A 268 3.78 14.95 19.50
CA VAL A 268 5.09 15.25 20.08
C VAL A 268 5.28 16.75 20.27
N PHE A 269 4.96 17.56 19.27
CA PHE A 269 5.06 19.02 19.34
C PHE A 269 4.20 19.57 20.47
N ARG A 270 2.96 19.09 20.59
CA ARG A 270 2.06 19.44 21.69
C ARG A 270 2.66 19.10 23.05
N GLU A 271 3.11 17.86 23.25
CA GLU A 271 3.73 17.44 24.52
C GLU A 271 4.93 18.34 24.90
N ILE A 272 5.78 18.66 23.92
CA ILE A 272 6.92 19.58 24.11
C ILE A 272 6.43 20.98 24.52
N MET A 273 5.43 21.53 23.82
CA MET A 273 4.85 22.84 24.11
C MET A 273 4.25 22.91 25.52
N PHE A 274 3.51 21.88 25.95
CA PHE A 274 2.93 21.82 27.29
C PHE A 274 4.00 21.75 28.38
N ARG A 275 5.01 20.89 28.21
CA ARG A 275 6.15 20.80 29.16
C ARG A 275 6.94 22.10 29.22
N TYR A 276 7.15 22.75 28.08
CA TYR A 276 7.83 24.04 28.01
C TYR A 276 7.04 25.13 28.73
N ALA A 277 5.72 25.20 28.51
CA ALA A 277 4.85 26.15 29.20
C ALA A 277 4.88 25.95 30.72
N GLU A 278 4.76 24.70 31.19
CA GLU A 278 4.82 24.37 32.62
C GLU A 278 6.15 24.78 33.26
N GLY A 279 7.27 24.60 32.53
CA GLY A 279 8.60 25.00 32.98
C GLY A 279 8.79 26.52 33.12
N ILE A 280 8.11 27.33 32.29
CA ILE A 280 8.25 28.80 32.34
C ILE A 280 7.55 29.39 33.56
N ARG A 281 6.33 28.95 33.89
CA ARG A 281 5.56 29.51 35.01
C ARG A 281 4.51 28.52 35.50
N ARG A 282 4.42 28.31 36.82
CA ARG A 282 3.28 27.61 37.43
C ARG A 282 1.98 28.33 37.04
N GLY A 283 1.05 27.60 36.42
CA GLY A 283 -0.21 28.12 35.88
C GLY A 283 -0.14 28.69 34.45
N ALA A 284 0.98 28.53 33.72
CA ALA A 284 1.05 28.91 32.31
C ALA A 284 0.14 28.04 31.43
N VAL A 285 0.01 26.75 31.77
CA VAL A 285 -0.87 25.80 31.07
C VAL A 285 -2.32 26.27 31.12
N ASP A 286 -2.81 26.65 32.31
CA ASP A 286 -4.18 27.15 32.48
C ASP A 286 -4.43 28.41 31.63
N ARG A 287 -3.47 29.34 31.61
CA ARG A 287 -3.55 30.55 30.77
C ARG A 287 -3.50 30.24 29.28
N PHE A 288 -2.70 29.26 28.88
CA PHE A 288 -2.61 28.82 27.50
C PHE A 288 -3.92 28.16 27.05
N GLN A 289 -4.52 27.36 27.92
CA GLN A 289 -5.82 26.74 27.68
C GLN A 289 -6.95 27.77 27.63
N GLU A 290 -6.93 28.78 28.50
CA GLU A 290 -7.85 29.92 28.44
C GLU A 290 -7.66 30.74 27.14
N ALA A 291 -6.41 30.96 26.71
CA ALA A 291 -6.10 31.63 25.45
C ALA A 291 -6.58 30.82 24.24
N LEU A 292 -6.39 29.49 24.25
CA LEU A 292 -6.91 28.58 23.23
C LEU A 292 -8.44 28.60 23.19
N GLN A 293 -9.13 28.60 24.34
CA GLN A 293 -10.59 28.74 24.40
C GLN A 293 -11.05 30.08 23.82
N ARG A 294 -10.30 31.18 24.04
CA ARG A 294 -10.59 32.47 23.41
C ARG A 294 -10.34 32.46 21.90
N LEU A 295 -9.38 31.67 21.41
CA LEU A 295 -9.07 31.50 19.99
C LEU A 295 -9.93 30.44 19.30
N ALA A 296 -10.69 29.63 20.04
CA ALA A 296 -11.54 28.59 19.50
C ALA A 296 -12.42 29.04 18.31
N PRO A 297 -13.14 30.18 18.34
CA PRO A 297 -13.95 30.62 17.19
C PRO A 297 -13.10 30.94 15.95
N ILE A 298 -11.86 31.40 16.12
CA ILE A 298 -10.94 31.66 15.01
C ILE A 298 -10.43 30.34 14.43
N LEU A 299 -10.06 29.38 15.29
CA LEU A 299 -9.64 28.04 14.88
C LEU A 299 -10.75 27.29 14.15
N GLU A 300 -11.99 27.37 14.63
CA GLU A 300 -13.17 26.80 13.96
C GLU A 300 -13.40 27.44 12.58
N SER A 301 -13.19 28.76 12.47
CA SER A 301 -13.24 29.46 11.18
C SER A 301 -12.14 28.98 10.21
N ILE A 302 -10.92 28.77 10.71
CA ILE A 302 -9.81 28.22 9.92
C ILE A 302 -10.11 26.78 9.50
N GLU A 303 -10.71 25.97 10.37
CA GLU A 303 -11.13 24.60 10.08
C GLU A 303 -12.18 24.56 8.96
N ILE A 304 -13.18 25.44 9.02
CA ILE A 304 -14.21 25.60 7.96
C ILE A 304 -13.55 26.02 6.64
N ILE A 305 -12.64 27.00 6.67
CA ILE A 305 -11.92 27.49 5.49
C ILE A 305 -11.03 26.39 4.90
N ALA A 306 -10.32 25.63 5.74
CA ALA A 306 -9.49 24.51 5.33
C ALA A 306 -10.34 23.41 4.65
N ARG A 307 -11.52 23.10 5.21
CA ARG A 307 -12.50 22.17 4.63
C ARG A 307 -13.10 22.68 3.32
N ALA A 308 -13.33 23.97 3.21
CA ALA A 308 -13.96 24.60 2.04
C ALA A 308 -13.01 24.78 0.85
N MET A 309 -11.67 24.75 1.06
CA MET A 309 -10.67 24.83 -0.01
C MET A 309 -10.09 23.45 -0.36
N PRO A 310 -10.72 22.70 -1.28
CA PRO A 310 -10.26 21.37 -1.66
C PRO A 310 -8.88 21.36 -2.35
N GLY A 311 -8.34 22.52 -2.77
CA GLY A 311 -7.05 22.66 -3.43
C GLY A 311 -5.84 22.59 -2.50
N LEU A 312 -5.96 22.96 -1.22
CA LEU A 312 -4.89 22.78 -0.23
C LEU A 312 -5.03 21.43 0.46
N GLY A 313 -4.72 20.35 -0.28
CA GLY A 313 -4.80 18.98 0.23
C GLY A 313 -4.06 18.74 1.56
N GLY A 314 -2.97 19.49 1.80
CA GLY A 314 -2.24 19.46 3.07
C GLY A 314 -3.02 20.05 4.26
N MET A 315 -3.79 21.11 4.07
CA MET A 315 -4.54 21.73 5.18
C MET A 315 -5.75 20.89 5.60
N ASN A 316 -6.38 20.19 4.66
CA ASN A 316 -7.42 19.21 5.00
C ASN A 316 -6.89 18.05 5.85
N MET A 317 -5.63 17.63 5.64
CA MET A 317 -5.00 16.66 6.53
C MET A 317 -4.76 17.21 7.94
N LEU A 318 -4.48 18.51 8.07
CA LEU A 318 -4.20 19.14 9.35
C LEU A 318 -5.46 19.58 10.12
N ALA A 319 -6.62 19.68 9.46
CA ALA A 319 -7.84 20.20 10.05
C ALA A 319 -8.25 19.51 11.38
N PRO A 320 -8.18 18.17 11.54
CA PRO A 320 -8.48 17.52 12.83
C PRO A 320 -7.51 17.94 13.95
N TYR A 321 -6.26 18.24 13.60
CA TYR A 321 -5.20 18.65 14.53
C TYR A 321 -5.25 20.13 14.91
N LEU A 322 -5.97 20.93 14.12
CA LEU A 322 -6.26 22.34 14.40
C LEU A 322 -7.52 22.52 15.24
N SER A 323 -8.28 21.44 15.50
CA SER A 323 -9.50 21.53 16.32
C SER A 323 -9.18 22.03 17.72
N ALA A 324 -9.97 22.98 18.21
CA ALA A 324 -9.83 23.50 19.57
C ALA A 324 -9.97 22.39 20.61
N ASP A 325 -10.85 21.40 20.35
CA ASP A 325 -11.06 20.24 21.20
C ASP A 325 -9.79 19.40 21.39
N PHE A 326 -9.02 19.20 20.32
CA PHE A 326 -7.75 18.47 20.42
C PHE A 326 -6.82 19.17 21.41
N TRP A 327 -6.63 20.48 21.29
CA TRP A 327 -5.75 21.26 22.17
C TRP A 327 -6.30 21.47 23.58
N ALA A 328 -7.62 21.54 23.73
CA ALA A 328 -8.31 21.72 25.00
C ALA A 328 -8.40 20.44 25.85
N THR A 329 -8.12 19.26 25.26
CA THR A 329 -8.13 17.98 25.98
C THR A 329 -7.07 18.00 27.10
N PRO A 330 -7.43 17.72 28.37
CA PRO A 330 -6.48 17.68 29.49
C PRO A 330 -5.34 16.69 29.27
N LEU A 331 -4.12 17.01 29.76
CA LEU A 331 -2.90 16.23 29.50
C LEU A 331 -2.99 14.77 30.00
N ASP A 332 -3.78 14.54 31.05
CA ASP A 332 -4.03 13.23 31.65
C ASP A 332 -4.97 12.34 30.82
N GLN A 333 -5.77 12.94 29.93
CA GLN A 333 -6.70 12.22 29.05
C GLN A 333 -6.10 11.93 27.66
N ILE A 334 -4.98 12.58 27.32
CA ILE A 334 -4.31 12.35 26.05
C ILE A 334 -3.59 11.01 26.13
N PRO A 335 -3.66 10.18 25.07
CA PRO A 335 -2.81 9.01 24.98
C PRO A 335 -1.35 9.45 25.11
N LYS A 336 -0.66 8.94 26.14
CA LYS A 336 0.75 9.28 26.36
C LYS A 336 1.53 8.93 25.09
N LEU A 337 2.67 9.59 24.85
CA LEU A 337 3.54 9.21 23.74
C LEU A 337 3.86 7.70 23.78
N SER A 338 3.99 7.11 24.97
CA SER A 338 4.14 5.66 25.14
C SER A 338 2.92 4.86 24.70
N ASP A 339 1.71 5.40 24.85
CA ASP A 339 0.46 4.75 24.45
C ASP A 339 0.21 4.91 22.95
N ILE A 340 0.58 6.05 22.35
CA ILE A 340 0.61 6.23 20.89
C ILE A 340 1.71 5.35 20.28
N LEU A 341 2.89 5.28 20.88
CA LEU A 341 3.94 4.37 20.47
C LEU A 341 3.55 2.92 20.73
N ARG A 342 2.73 2.58 21.73
CA ARG A 342 2.16 1.23 21.93
C ARG A 342 0.99 0.96 21.00
N LEU A 343 0.25 1.98 20.57
CA LEU A 343 -0.78 1.86 19.55
C LEU A 343 -0.13 1.65 18.19
N TYR A 344 0.89 2.44 17.86
CA TYR A 344 1.71 2.28 16.67
C TYR A 344 2.48 0.96 16.72
N ALA A 345 3.16 0.68 17.84
CA ALA A 345 3.85 -0.59 18.07
C ALA A 345 2.85 -1.75 18.03
N GLY A 346 1.66 -1.62 18.61
CA GLY A 346 0.58 -2.61 18.56
C GLY A 346 0.02 -2.80 17.16
N LEU A 347 -0.18 -1.72 16.40
CA LEU A 347 -0.48 -1.79 14.97
C LEU A 347 0.64 -2.53 14.20
N THR A 348 1.88 -2.48 14.70
CA THR A 348 3.02 -3.27 14.20
C THR A 348 3.28 -4.61 14.90
N SER A 349 2.68 -4.92 16.05
CA SER A 349 3.05 -6.05 16.94
C SER A 349 1.86 -6.89 17.40
N VAL A 350 0.63 -6.53 17.03
CA VAL A 350 -0.55 -7.39 17.21
C VAL A 350 -0.40 -8.56 16.23
N GLY A 351 0.38 -9.52 16.69
CA GLY A 351 0.63 -10.84 16.12
C GLY A 351 0.63 -11.93 17.21
N GLN A 352 0.50 -11.57 18.49
CA GLN A 352 0.46 -12.53 19.59
C GLN A 352 -0.94 -13.10 19.80
N SER A 353 -0.99 -14.43 19.83
CA SER A 353 -2.19 -15.25 19.99
C SER A 353 -2.97 -14.86 21.26
N PRO A 354 -4.32 -14.90 21.25
CA PRO A 354 -5.14 -14.65 22.44
C PRO A 354 -4.81 -15.54 23.66
N ASP A 355 -4.23 -16.72 23.43
CA ASP A 355 -3.81 -17.67 24.48
C ASP A 355 -2.52 -17.25 25.20
N ASP A 356 -1.74 -16.33 24.66
CA ASP A 356 -0.59 -15.72 25.34
C ASP A 356 -0.97 -14.44 26.11
N ARG A 357 -2.26 -14.09 26.18
CA ARG A 357 -2.69 -12.96 27.01
C ARG A 357 -2.52 -13.35 28.48
N PRO A 358 -1.85 -12.51 29.31
CA PRO A 358 -1.86 -12.73 30.74
C PRO A 358 -3.32 -12.81 31.22
N PRO A 359 -3.68 -13.82 32.04
CA PRO A 359 -5.05 -14.01 32.50
C PRO A 359 -5.49 -12.76 33.26
N ASN A 360 -6.53 -12.11 32.74
CA ASN A 360 -7.07 -10.80 33.15
C ASN A 360 -6.08 -9.63 33.03
N PRO A 361 -6.13 -8.83 31.94
CA PRO A 361 -5.68 -7.44 32.04
C PRO A 361 -6.47 -6.78 33.17
N ARG A 362 -5.77 -6.06 34.05
CA ARG A 362 -6.41 -5.39 35.18
C ARG A 362 -7.60 -4.53 34.69
N PRO A 363 -8.73 -4.47 35.41
CA PRO A 363 -9.97 -3.83 34.95
C PRO A 363 -9.79 -2.36 34.52
N ASP A 364 -8.84 -1.65 35.10
CA ASP A 364 -8.37 -0.31 34.72
C ASP A 364 -7.89 -0.23 33.26
N VAL A 365 -7.22 -1.27 32.76
CA VAL A 365 -6.75 -1.34 31.37
C VAL A 365 -7.90 -1.59 30.40
N GLN A 366 -8.88 -2.41 30.76
CA GLN A 366 -10.07 -2.66 29.91
C GLN A 366 -10.92 -1.39 29.71
N VAL A 367 -11.10 -0.58 30.76
CA VAL A 367 -11.81 0.70 30.67
C VAL A 367 -11.05 1.66 29.74
N GLN A 368 -9.72 1.69 29.84
CA GLN A 368 -8.88 2.54 29.01
C GLN A 368 -8.94 2.13 27.52
N TYR A 369 -8.90 0.82 27.21
CA TYR A 369 -9.09 0.32 25.83
C TYR A 369 -10.51 0.56 25.29
N GLY A 370 -11.54 0.49 26.14
CA GLY A 370 -12.92 0.85 25.77
C GLY A 370 -13.04 2.33 25.38
N HIS A 371 -12.33 3.20 26.09
CA HIS A 371 -12.27 4.63 25.76
C HIS A 371 -11.48 4.89 24.47
N PHE A 372 -10.36 4.19 24.27
CA PHE A 372 -9.60 4.21 23.00
C PHE A 372 -10.44 3.76 21.82
N ARG A 373 -11.30 2.74 21.97
CA ARG A 373 -12.19 2.27 20.89
C ARG A 373 -13.27 3.31 20.53
N ALA A 374 -13.73 4.08 21.52
CA ALA A 374 -14.68 5.17 21.32
C ALA A 374 -14.02 6.43 20.72
N ILE A 375 -12.76 6.70 21.08
CA ILE A 375 -11.91 7.74 20.47
C ILE A 375 -11.52 7.33 19.04
N ASP A 376 -11.14 6.07 18.80
CA ASP A 376 -10.92 5.51 17.46
C ASP A 376 -12.17 5.70 16.59
N ASN A 377 -13.36 5.34 17.07
CA ASN A 377 -14.57 5.52 16.27
C ASN A 377 -14.97 6.99 16.04
N ARG A 378 -14.55 7.94 16.88
CA ARG A 378 -14.83 9.38 16.66
C ARG A 378 -13.75 10.06 15.83
N TYR A 379 -12.48 9.73 16.03
CA TYR A 379 -11.34 10.36 15.34
C TYR A 379 -10.93 9.62 14.07
N LEU A 380 -11.03 8.28 13.96
CA LEU A 380 -10.93 7.57 12.67
C LEU A 380 -12.18 7.70 11.80
N ALA A 381 -13.31 8.16 12.35
CA ALA A 381 -14.45 8.60 11.53
C ALA A 381 -14.31 10.05 11.06
N ALA A 382 -13.46 10.85 11.74
CA ALA A 382 -13.15 12.23 11.38
C ALA A 382 -11.87 12.37 10.53
N CYS A 383 -10.98 11.37 10.53
CA CYS A 383 -9.79 11.22 9.67
C CYS A 383 -10.05 10.27 8.50
#